data_AF-A0A842JBL1-F1
#
_entry.id   AF-A0A842JBL1-F1
#
_cell.length_a   1.000
_cell.length_b   1.000
_cell.length_c   1.000
_cell.angle_alpha   90.00
_cell.angle_beta   90.00
_cell.angle_gamma   90.00
#
_symmetry.space_group_name_H-M   'P 1'
#
loop_
_entity.id
_entity.type
_entity.pdbx_description
1 polymer ?
#
loop_
_entity_poly.entity_id
_entity_poly.type
_entity_poly.pdbx_seq_one_letter_code
_entity_poly.pdbx_strand_id
1 'polypeptide(L)'
;MGIIILLFYVIPYLAVSTVVMVITVKYAKKIWIRGIVAAALFLIPTYDIIITNILGAYYCATAPKAFIKETVEYPESIYFERQEIYGYGETTHEFMIGQYLNGVSLKTLALNLPDGNVAIYHYEKNQDEYDKIVQEVKQELGEKSSHYKDIKARIVKMIESNKIITTKDKMPKINYTAIFDEIKLDKFSSNFLIATEFKLINNKTSEIIAYKREYHNYYYNMFPNLSTGGKINWKSFCDCEKLDKEIGVIFLDEYL
;
A
#
# COMPACT_ATOMS: atom_id res chain seq x y z
N MET A 1 12.01 20.51 11.18
CA MET A 1 11.47 20.32 9.82
C MET A 1 10.71 21.54 9.28
N GLY A 2 9.68 22.05 9.97
CA GLY A 2 8.92 23.23 9.51
C GLY A 2 9.77 24.48 9.24
N ILE A 3 10.78 24.75 10.06
CA ILE A 3 11.70 25.90 9.88
C ILE A 3 12.53 25.78 8.58
N ILE A 4 12.91 24.57 8.17
CA ILE A 4 13.70 24.35 6.95
C ILE A 4 12.83 24.61 5.71
N ILE A 5 11.59 24.09 5.70
CA ILE A 5 10.63 24.34 4.60
C ILE A 5 10.33 25.85 4.49
N LEU A 6 10.12 26.50 5.63
CA LEU A 6 9.88 27.94 5.67
C LEU A 6 11.06 28.74 5.08
N LEU A 7 12.28 28.49 5.56
CA LEU A 7 13.46 29.26 5.20
C LEU A 7 13.97 28.99 3.78
N PHE A 8 13.89 27.76 3.30
CA PHE A 8 14.50 27.36 2.02
C PHE A 8 13.51 27.23 0.86
N TYR A 9 12.20 27.15 1.12
CA TYR A 9 11.19 27.03 0.06
C TYR A 9 10.18 28.16 0.07
N VAL A 10 9.53 28.42 1.21
CA VAL A 10 8.44 29.42 1.27
C VAL A 10 8.97 30.85 1.13
N ILE A 11 9.98 31.23 1.91
CA ILE A 11 10.52 32.61 1.87
C ILE A 11 11.16 32.94 0.51
N PRO A 12 12.02 32.09 -0.09
CA PRO A 12 12.56 32.35 -1.42
C PRO A 12 11.46 32.43 -2.49
N TYR A 13 10.44 31.57 -2.41
CA TYR A 13 9.31 31.61 -3.33
C TYR A 13 8.54 32.94 -3.24
N LEU A 14 8.25 33.42 -2.02
CA LEU A 14 7.57 34.69 -1.82
C LEU A 14 8.41 35.88 -2.30
N ALA A 15 9.72 35.86 -2.09
CA ALA A 15 10.63 36.89 -2.58
C ALA A 15 10.63 36.96 -4.11
N VAL A 16 10.80 35.82 -4.79
CA VAL A 16 10.76 35.73 -6.26
C VAL A 16 9.39 36.15 -6.79
N SER A 17 8.30 35.66 -6.18
CA SER A 17 6.92 36.01 -6.56
C SER A 17 6.67 37.51 -6.45
N THR A 18 7.20 38.15 -5.40
CA THR A 18 7.10 39.60 -5.20
C THR A 18 7.83 40.35 -6.32
N VAL A 19 9.05 39.93 -6.66
CA VAL A 19 9.82 40.53 -7.77
C VAL A 19 9.06 40.40 -9.10
N VAL A 20 8.55 39.22 -9.41
CA VAL A 20 7.76 38.97 -10.63
C VAL A 20 6.50 39.85 -10.67
N MET A 21 5.79 40.00 -9.55
CA MET A 21 4.63 40.88 -9.46
C MET A 21 4.99 42.36 -9.65
N VAL A 22 6.08 42.84 -9.05
CA VAL A 22 6.55 44.23 -9.22
C VAL A 22 6.88 44.52 -10.68
N ILE A 23 7.60 43.60 -11.34
CA ILE A 23 7.91 43.71 -12.78
C ILE A 23 6.61 43.72 -13.60
N THR A 24 5.68 42.82 -13.30
CA THR A 24 4.40 42.71 -14.02
C THR A 24 3.57 43.99 -13.87
N VAL A 25 3.50 44.58 -12.67
CA VAL A 25 2.78 45.85 -12.45
C VAL A 25 3.43 46.99 -13.25
N LYS A 26 4.76 47.02 -13.31
CA LYS A 26 5.52 48.05 -14.03
C LYS A 26 5.30 48.00 -15.54
N TYR A 27 5.27 46.81 -16.14
CA TYR A 27 5.23 46.64 -17.60
C TYR A 27 3.85 46.29 -18.18
N ALA A 28 3.01 45.55 -17.45
CA ALA A 28 1.66 45.19 -17.91
C ALA A 28 0.65 46.26 -17.49
N LYS A 29 0.14 47.03 -18.46
CA LYS A 29 -0.91 48.06 -18.23
C LYS A 29 -2.30 47.48 -18.08
N LYS A 30 -2.57 46.32 -18.68
CA LYS A 30 -3.91 45.71 -18.64
C LYS A 30 -4.11 44.90 -17.35
N ILE A 31 -5.20 45.17 -16.63
CA ILE A 31 -5.48 44.59 -15.31
C ILE A 31 -5.61 43.06 -15.34
N TRP A 32 -6.25 42.49 -16.38
CA TRP A 32 -6.40 41.04 -16.53
C TRP A 32 -5.06 40.29 -16.62
N ILE A 33 -4.02 40.88 -17.23
CA ILE A 33 -2.67 40.27 -17.29
C ILE A 33 -2.07 40.18 -15.89
N ARG A 34 -2.21 41.24 -15.08
CA ARG A 34 -1.78 41.23 -13.68
C ARG A 34 -2.53 40.19 -12.87
N GLY A 35 -3.84 40.06 -13.12
CA GLY A 35 -4.68 39.03 -12.52
C GLY A 35 -4.22 37.61 -12.84
N ILE A 36 -3.91 37.32 -14.11
CA ILE A 36 -3.41 36.01 -14.55
C ILE A 36 -2.07 35.68 -13.88
N VAL A 37 -1.13 36.65 -13.81
CA VAL A 37 0.18 36.42 -13.18
C VAL A 37 0.02 36.20 -11.67
N ALA A 38 -0.83 36.99 -10.99
CA ALA A 38 -1.11 36.78 -9.57
C ALA A 38 -1.73 35.40 -9.31
N ALA A 39 -2.68 34.99 -10.14
CA ALA A 39 -3.30 33.66 -10.05
C ALA A 39 -2.27 32.55 -10.30
N ALA A 40 -1.40 32.68 -11.30
CA ALA A 40 -0.35 31.71 -11.59
C ALA A 40 0.61 31.57 -10.41
N LEU A 41 1.09 32.68 -9.84
CA LEU A 41 1.95 32.67 -8.64
C LEU A 41 1.25 32.12 -7.40
N PHE A 42 -0.08 32.20 -7.33
CA PHE A 42 -0.82 31.56 -6.24
C PHE A 42 -0.97 30.04 -6.46
N LEU A 43 -1.16 29.60 -7.70
CA LEU A 43 -1.40 28.20 -8.04
C LEU A 43 -0.11 27.37 -8.12
N ILE A 44 1.03 27.95 -8.51
CA ILE A 44 2.32 27.25 -8.59
C ILE A 44 2.67 26.47 -7.31
N PRO A 45 2.58 26.98 -6.07
CA PRO A 45 2.94 26.18 -4.90
C PRO A 45 1.99 25.00 -4.65
N THR A 46 0.83 24.95 -5.31
CA THR A 46 -0.22 23.93 -5.12
C THR A 46 -0.55 23.19 -6.43
N TYR A 47 0.28 23.33 -7.47
CA TYR A 47 -0.01 22.78 -8.80
C TYR A 47 -0.18 21.26 -8.74
N ASP A 48 0.62 20.61 -7.92
CA ASP A 48 0.66 19.17 -7.75
C ASP A 48 -0.62 18.67 -7.07
N ILE A 49 -1.15 19.38 -6.08
CA ILE A 49 -2.45 19.08 -5.46
C ILE A 49 -3.56 19.11 -6.52
N ILE A 50 -3.57 20.15 -7.35
CA ILE A 50 -4.60 20.34 -8.37
C ILE A 50 -4.52 19.23 -9.42
N ILE A 51 -3.32 18.99 -9.98
CA ILE A 51 -3.11 17.96 -11.01
C ILE A 51 -3.42 16.57 -10.45
N THR A 52 -2.96 16.25 -9.24
CA THR A 52 -3.19 14.95 -8.61
C THR A 52 -4.69 14.68 -8.44
N ASN A 53 -5.47 15.64 -7.94
CA ASN A 53 -6.91 15.46 -7.77
C ASN A 53 -7.64 15.31 -9.11
N ILE A 54 -7.26 16.08 -10.13
CA ILE A 54 -7.84 15.96 -11.49
C ILE A 54 -7.54 14.58 -12.08
N LEU A 55 -6.27 14.15 -12.02
CA LEU A 55 -5.86 12.85 -12.52
C LEU A 55 -6.51 11.71 -11.73
N GLY A 56 -6.57 11.81 -10.40
CA GLY A 56 -7.19 10.80 -9.54
C GLY A 56 -8.67 10.61 -9.88
N ALA A 57 -9.41 11.70 -10.02
CA ALA A 57 -10.81 11.67 -10.44
C ALA A 57 -10.97 11.08 -11.85
N TYR A 58 -10.12 11.49 -12.80
CA TYR A 58 -10.15 10.97 -14.18
C TYR A 58 -9.91 9.45 -14.23
N TYR A 59 -8.87 8.97 -13.54
CA TYR A 59 -8.53 7.56 -13.54
C TYR A 59 -9.59 6.73 -12.81
N CYS A 60 -10.13 7.20 -11.68
CA CYS A 60 -11.22 6.49 -11.01
C CYS A 60 -12.49 6.42 -11.86
N ALA A 61 -12.80 7.48 -12.63
CA ALA A 61 -13.97 7.47 -13.52
C ALA A 61 -13.81 6.54 -14.72
N THR A 62 -12.57 6.25 -15.14
CA THR A 62 -12.27 5.45 -16.34
C THR A 62 -11.79 4.03 -16.02
N ALA A 63 -11.48 3.74 -14.76
CA ALA A 63 -11.05 2.43 -14.31
C ALA A 63 -12.16 1.38 -14.42
N PRO A 64 -11.81 0.09 -14.62
CA PRO A 64 -12.78 -0.98 -14.52
C PRO A 64 -13.40 -0.98 -13.12
N LYS A 65 -14.72 -1.15 -13.05
CA LYS A 65 -15.43 -1.16 -11.77
C LYS A 65 -14.95 -2.29 -10.90
N ALA A 66 -14.65 -1.97 -9.65
CA ALA A 66 -14.32 -2.96 -8.65
C ALA A 66 -15.55 -3.85 -8.37
N PHE A 67 -15.32 -5.11 -8.06
CA PHE A 67 -16.40 -6.07 -7.82
C PHE A 67 -15.98 -7.20 -6.88
N ILE A 68 -17.00 -7.81 -6.28
CA ILE A 68 -16.94 -9.08 -5.56
C ILE A 68 -18.03 -9.96 -6.17
N LYS A 69 -17.64 -11.09 -6.74
CA LYS A 69 -18.58 -12.10 -7.23
C LYS A 69 -18.93 -13.12 -6.15
N GLU A 70 -17.96 -13.42 -5.29
CA GLU A 70 -18.07 -14.44 -4.25
C GLU A 70 -17.31 -13.98 -3.01
N THR A 71 -17.92 -14.15 -1.84
CA THR A 71 -17.28 -13.92 -0.54
C THR A 71 -16.65 -15.21 -0.04
N VAL A 72 -15.37 -15.18 0.33
CA VAL A 72 -14.64 -16.35 0.82
C VAL A 72 -14.55 -16.28 2.34
N GLU A 73 -15.37 -17.07 3.04
CA GLU A 73 -15.35 -17.08 4.51
C GLU A 73 -14.08 -17.73 5.09
N TYR A 74 -13.57 -18.79 4.44
CA TYR A 74 -12.36 -19.48 4.88
C TYR A 74 -11.56 -20.02 3.67
N PRO A 75 -10.44 -19.36 3.29
CA PRO A 75 -9.70 -19.74 2.09
C PRO A 75 -8.91 -21.05 2.23
N GLU A 76 -8.59 -21.48 3.46
CA GLU A 76 -7.64 -22.54 3.86
C GLU A 76 -6.19 -22.31 3.37
N SER A 77 -5.99 -22.02 2.09
CA SER A 77 -4.70 -21.82 1.45
C SER A 77 -4.75 -20.68 0.43
N ILE A 78 -3.73 -19.83 0.47
CA ILE A 78 -3.59 -18.71 -0.47
C ILE A 78 -2.14 -18.52 -0.90
N TYR A 79 -1.98 -18.16 -2.18
CA TYR A 79 -0.71 -17.72 -2.74
C TYR A 79 -0.82 -16.22 -3.01
N PHE A 80 0.06 -15.43 -2.38
CA PHE A 80 0.21 -14.02 -2.69
C PHE A 80 1.35 -13.84 -3.69
N GLU A 81 1.00 -13.25 -4.82
CA GLU A 81 1.91 -12.81 -5.86
C GLU A 81 1.95 -11.28 -5.83
N ARG A 82 3.08 -10.73 -5.39
CA ARG A 82 3.25 -9.30 -5.17
C ARG A 82 4.56 -8.82 -5.78
N GLN A 83 4.49 -7.74 -6.55
CA GLN A 83 5.70 -6.99 -6.91
C GLN A 83 6.14 -6.12 -5.74
N GLU A 84 7.44 -6.04 -5.44
CA GLU A 84 7.95 -5.13 -4.42
C GLU A 84 7.71 -3.68 -4.86
N ILE A 85 6.67 -3.06 -4.30
CA ILE A 85 6.31 -1.68 -4.55
C ILE A 85 6.82 -0.83 -3.38
N TYR A 86 7.83 -0.01 -3.64
CA TYR A 86 8.34 1.06 -2.77
C TYR A 86 8.52 0.71 -1.28
N GLY A 87 9.19 -0.42 -0.97
CA GLY A 87 9.64 -0.75 0.40
C GLY A 87 8.70 -1.66 1.21
N TYR A 88 7.69 -2.27 0.57
CA TYR A 88 6.75 -3.22 1.17
C TYR A 88 7.28 -4.67 1.31
N GLY A 89 8.60 -4.89 1.31
CA GLY A 89 9.23 -6.22 1.25
C GLY A 89 9.09 -7.04 2.55
N GLU A 90 10.06 -6.96 3.45
CA GLU A 90 10.21 -7.91 4.58
C GLU A 90 9.17 -7.76 5.70
N THR A 91 8.84 -6.53 6.10
CA THR A 91 7.89 -6.27 7.20
C THR A 91 6.47 -6.76 6.90
N THR A 92 6.09 -6.81 5.62
CA THR A 92 4.80 -7.32 5.16
C THR A 92 4.75 -8.85 5.22
N HIS A 93 5.86 -9.55 4.93
CA HIS A 93 5.93 -11.02 5.01
C HIS A 93 5.74 -11.48 6.45
N GLU A 94 6.49 -10.90 7.39
CA GLU A 94 6.35 -11.18 8.83
C GLU A 94 4.93 -10.86 9.32
N PHE A 95 4.36 -9.75 8.84
CA PHE A 95 2.99 -9.38 9.19
C PHE A 95 1.98 -10.41 8.70
N MET A 96 2.05 -10.83 7.43
CA MET A 96 1.15 -11.81 6.84
C MET A 96 1.22 -13.15 7.56
N ILE A 97 2.44 -13.63 7.85
CA ILE A 97 2.64 -14.85 8.63
C ILE A 97 2.01 -14.70 10.01
N GLY A 98 2.40 -13.66 10.74
CA GLY A 98 2.01 -13.53 12.14
C GLY A 98 0.55 -13.18 12.38
N GLN A 99 -0.16 -12.57 11.42
CA GLN A 99 -1.59 -12.32 11.56
C GLN A 99 -2.45 -13.47 11.03
N TYR A 100 -2.07 -14.02 9.88
CA TYR A 100 -3.01 -14.80 9.08
C TYR A 100 -2.72 -16.29 9.10
N LEU A 101 -1.48 -16.72 9.32
CA LEU A 101 -1.14 -18.13 9.38
C LEU A 101 -1.35 -18.69 10.79
N ASN A 102 -2.61 -18.77 11.22
CA ASN A 102 -3.02 -19.15 12.58
C ASN A 102 -4.00 -20.35 12.62
N GLY A 103 -4.24 -21.01 11.47
CA GLY A 103 -5.19 -22.12 11.34
C GLY A 103 -6.66 -21.70 11.28
N VAL A 104 -7.02 -20.52 11.76
CA VAL A 104 -8.39 -19.95 11.72
C VAL A 104 -8.60 -19.10 10.48
N SER A 105 -7.60 -18.33 10.07
CA SER A 105 -7.62 -17.50 8.87
C SER A 105 -7.00 -18.27 7.69
N LEU A 106 -5.77 -18.78 7.85
CA LEU A 106 -5.09 -19.63 6.87
C LEU A 106 -4.39 -20.82 7.54
N LYS A 107 -4.40 -21.94 6.83
CA LYS A 107 -3.55 -23.11 7.12
C LYS A 107 -2.27 -23.11 6.31
N THR A 108 -2.33 -22.61 5.08
CA THR A 108 -1.17 -22.53 4.18
C THR A 108 -1.07 -21.15 3.55
N LEU A 109 0.11 -20.56 3.64
CA LEU A 109 0.45 -19.29 3.01
C LEU A 109 1.62 -19.53 2.07
N ALA A 110 1.49 -19.10 0.82
CA ALA A 110 2.59 -19.10 -0.13
C ALA A 110 2.88 -17.66 -0.57
N LEU A 111 4.15 -17.27 -0.60
CA LEU A 111 4.60 -15.91 -0.94
C LEU A 111 5.67 -16.00 -2.03
N ASN A 112 5.58 -15.16 -3.05
CA ASN A 112 6.65 -15.03 -4.05
C ASN A 112 7.86 -14.32 -3.46
N LEU A 113 9.06 -14.77 -3.81
CA LEU A 113 10.33 -14.21 -3.39
C LEU A 113 10.98 -13.39 -4.53
N PRO A 114 11.91 -12.46 -4.20
CA PRO A 114 12.60 -11.64 -5.20
C PRO A 114 13.43 -12.43 -6.22
N ASP A 115 13.89 -13.63 -5.85
CA ASP A 115 14.65 -14.54 -6.71
C ASP A 115 13.76 -15.36 -7.67
N GLY A 116 12.44 -15.13 -7.65
CA GLY A 116 11.47 -15.86 -8.45
C GLY A 116 11.00 -17.19 -7.85
N ASN A 117 11.55 -17.59 -6.71
CA ASN A 117 11.07 -18.74 -5.96
C ASN A 117 9.81 -18.40 -5.15
N VAL A 118 9.22 -19.42 -4.53
CA VAL A 118 8.05 -19.31 -3.67
C VAL A 118 8.39 -19.91 -2.30
N ALA A 119 8.14 -19.15 -1.24
CA ALA A 119 8.18 -19.63 0.12
C ALA A 119 6.79 -20.12 0.55
N ILE A 120 6.71 -21.35 1.05
CA ILE A 120 5.48 -21.95 1.55
C ILE A 120 5.59 -22.14 3.05
N TYR A 121 4.55 -21.71 3.75
CA TYR A 121 4.40 -21.79 5.19
C TYR A 121 3.14 -22.58 5.54
N HIS A 122 3.24 -23.46 6.53
CA HIS A 122 2.14 -24.29 6.99
C HIS A 122 1.91 -24.08 8.49
N TYR A 123 0.66 -23.83 8.89
CA TYR A 123 0.30 -23.72 10.30
C TYR A 123 0.42 -25.07 11.02
N GLU A 124 -0.12 -26.14 10.44
CA GLU A 124 -0.24 -27.45 11.10
C GLU A 124 1.11 -28.07 11.49
N LYS A 125 2.18 -27.78 10.73
CA LYS A 125 3.55 -28.23 11.06
C LYS A 125 4.15 -27.53 12.28
N ASN A 126 3.55 -26.41 12.69
CA ASN A 126 4.06 -25.50 13.71
C ASN A 126 3.11 -25.40 14.92
N GLN A 127 2.01 -26.17 14.95
CA GLN A 127 0.96 -26.02 15.96
C GLN A 127 1.46 -26.31 17.38
N ASP A 128 2.14 -27.45 17.59
CA ASP A 128 2.67 -27.83 18.90
C ASP A 128 3.69 -26.81 19.43
N GLU A 129 4.53 -26.28 18.53
CA GLU A 129 5.55 -25.30 18.87
C GLU A 129 4.94 -23.90 19.10
N TYR A 130 3.87 -23.56 18.37
CA TYR A 130 3.07 -22.35 18.60
C TYR A 130 2.47 -22.35 20.01
N ASP A 131 1.77 -23.43 20.37
CA ASP A 131 1.15 -23.55 21.70
C ASP A 131 2.20 -23.49 22.80
N LYS A 132 3.36 -24.10 22.58
CA LYS A 132 4.51 -24.02 23.49
C LYS A 132 5.01 -22.57 23.67
N ILE A 133 5.22 -21.83 22.59
CA ILE A 133 5.68 -20.42 22.66
C ILE A 133 4.65 -19.56 23.40
N VAL A 134 3.35 -19.74 23.13
CA VAL A 134 2.30 -18.98 23.83
C VAL A 134 2.33 -19.26 25.33
N GLN A 135 2.55 -20.51 25.74
CA GLN A 135 2.66 -20.89 27.16
C GLN A 135 3.95 -20.35 27.80
N GLU A 136 5.11 -20.48 27.13
CA GLU A 136 6.39 -19.96 27.61
C GLU A 136 6.33 -18.45 27.84
N VAL A 137 5.76 -17.69 26.90
CA VAL A 137 5.67 -16.24 27.06
C VAL A 137 4.69 -15.84 28.17
N LYS A 138 3.58 -16.57 28.35
CA LYS A 138 2.69 -16.37 29.51
C LYS A 138 3.42 -16.61 30.85
N GLN A 139 4.32 -17.58 30.91
CA GLN A 139 5.13 -17.88 32.10
C GLN A 139 6.25 -16.85 32.33
N GLU A 140 6.94 -16.42 31.28
CA GLU A 140 8.04 -15.44 31.38
C GLU A 140 7.56 -14.04 31.78
N LEU A 141 6.36 -13.63 31.34
CA LEU A 141 5.93 -12.22 31.38
C LEU A 141 4.64 -11.98 32.19
N GLY A 142 3.96 -13.02 32.67
CA GLY A 142 2.72 -12.94 33.46
C GLY A 142 1.46 -12.59 32.64
N GLU A 143 0.35 -12.23 33.30
CA GLU A 143 -0.97 -11.96 32.68
C GLU A 143 -1.10 -10.61 31.94
N LYS A 144 -0.05 -9.78 31.88
CA LYS A 144 -0.19 -8.44 31.26
C LYS A 144 -0.23 -8.54 29.73
N SER A 145 -1.28 -7.95 29.14
CA SER A 145 -1.59 -7.94 27.70
C SER A 145 -0.58 -7.22 26.79
N SER A 146 0.51 -6.66 27.34
CA SER A 146 1.52 -5.89 26.59
C SER A 146 2.49 -6.72 25.74
N HIS A 147 2.38 -8.05 25.72
CA HIS A 147 3.40 -8.95 25.15
C HIS A 147 3.03 -9.62 23.82
N TYR A 148 1.92 -9.22 23.20
CA TYR A 148 1.49 -9.76 21.91
C TYR A 148 2.54 -9.62 20.80
N LYS A 149 3.29 -8.52 20.79
CA LYS A 149 4.35 -8.26 19.80
C LYS A 149 5.53 -9.23 19.93
N ASP A 150 5.93 -9.55 21.17
CA ASP A 150 7.05 -10.46 21.44
C ASP A 150 6.70 -11.90 21.09
N ILE A 151 5.46 -12.31 21.40
CA ILE A 151 4.89 -13.62 21.00
C ILE A 151 4.90 -13.74 19.47
N LYS A 152 4.36 -12.73 18.77
CA LYS A 152 4.28 -12.70 17.31
C LYS A 152 5.66 -12.82 16.65
N ALA A 153 6.66 -12.09 17.15
CA ALA A 153 8.02 -12.16 16.62
C ALA A 153 8.65 -13.56 16.77
N ARG A 154 8.47 -14.22 17.93
CA ARG A 154 8.96 -15.60 18.14
C ARG A 154 8.27 -16.60 17.22
N ILE A 155 6.95 -16.49 17.05
CA ILE A 155 6.16 -17.35 16.16
C ILE A 155 6.59 -17.18 14.71
N VAL A 156 6.71 -15.94 14.23
CA VAL A 156 7.13 -15.65 12.85
C VAL A 156 8.50 -16.27 12.57
N LYS A 157 9.46 -16.10 13.49
CA LYS A 157 10.80 -16.67 13.33
C LYS A 157 10.81 -18.20 13.25
N MET A 158 9.97 -18.86 14.06
CA MET A 158 9.81 -20.31 14.04
C MET A 158 9.17 -20.79 12.73
N ILE A 159 8.08 -20.17 12.30
CA ILE A 159 7.41 -20.47 11.02
C ILE A 159 8.37 -20.26 9.84
N GLU A 160 9.16 -19.17 9.85
CA GLU A 160 10.18 -18.88 8.85
C GLU A 160 11.25 -19.98 8.76
N SER A 161 11.65 -20.57 9.90
CA SER A 161 12.64 -21.66 9.91
C SER A 161 12.14 -22.95 9.27
N ASN A 162 10.82 -23.15 9.23
CA ASN A 162 10.16 -24.34 8.69
C ASN A 162 9.58 -24.13 7.27
N LYS A 163 9.92 -23.02 6.62
CA LYS A 163 9.43 -22.73 5.27
C LYS A 163 9.98 -23.71 4.24
N ILE A 164 9.17 -23.98 3.23
CA ILE A 164 9.58 -24.76 2.07
C ILE A 164 9.80 -23.80 0.91
N ILE A 165 11.00 -23.80 0.35
CA ILE A 165 11.31 -23.06 -0.87
C ILE A 165 11.07 -23.96 -2.07
N THR A 166 10.29 -23.48 -3.03
CA THR A 166 9.98 -24.19 -4.27
C THR A 166 9.80 -23.20 -5.42
N THR A 167 9.46 -23.70 -6.60
CA THR A 167 9.07 -22.89 -7.76
C THR A 167 7.55 -22.89 -7.92
N LYS A 168 6.99 -21.89 -8.60
CA LYS A 168 5.54 -21.73 -8.79
C LYS A 168 4.88 -22.96 -9.41
N ASP A 169 5.56 -23.65 -10.33
CA ASP A 169 5.11 -24.88 -10.99
C ASP A 169 5.14 -26.12 -10.10
N LYS A 170 5.92 -26.10 -9.02
CA LYS A 170 6.10 -27.22 -8.06
C LYS A 170 5.40 -26.99 -6.72
N MET A 171 4.66 -25.88 -6.59
CA MET A 171 3.89 -25.58 -5.39
C MET A 171 2.76 -26.61 -5.20
N PRO A 172 2.42 -27.01 -3.97
CA PRO A 172 1.20 -27.78 -3.71
C PRO A 172 -0.03 -27.05 -4.25
N LYS A 173 -1.13 -27.79 -4.45
CA LYS A 173 -2.40 -27.16 -4.85
C LYS A 173 -2.84 -26.16 -3.78
N ILE A 174 -2.98 -24.90 -4.18
CA ILE A 174 -3.48 -23.80 -3.36
C ILE A 174 -4.88 -23.42 -3.85
N ASN A 175 -5.80 -23.16 -2.94
CA ASN A 175 -7.20 -22.85 -3.25
C ASN A 175 -7.36 -21.48 -3.93
N TYR A 176 -6.61 -20.48 -3.48
CA TYR A 176 -6.75 -19.10 -3.96
C TYR A 176 -5.42 -18.46 -4.32
N THR A 177 -5.46 -17.54 -5.27
CA THR A 177 -4.32 -16.68 -5.61
C THR A 177 -4.73 -15.22 -5.53
N ALA A 178 -3.98 -14.46 -4.73
CA ALA A 178 -4.09 -13.02 -4.61
C ALA A 178 -2.93 -12.37 -5.35
N ILE A 179 -3.24 -11.58 -6.37
CA ILE A 179 -2.23 -10.86 -7.17
C ILE A 179 -2.33 -9.38 -6.82
N PHE A 180 -1.19 -8.78 -6.50
CA PHE A 180 -1.04 -7.36 -6.25
C PHE A 180 0.06 -6.79 -7.15
N ASP A 181 -0.35 -6.03 -8.16
CA ASP A 181 0.54 -5.49 -9.18
C ASP A 181 0.47 -3.97 -9.25
N GLU A 182 1.60 -3.35 -9.60
CA GLU A 182 1.63 -1.94 -10.01
C GLU A 182 1.21 -1.82 -11.47
N ILE A 183 0.29 -0.90 -11.75
CA ILE A 183 -0.07 -0.53 -13.11
C ILE A 183 0.81 0.65 -13.52
N LYS A 184 1.58 0.44 -14.59
CA LYS A 184 2.38 1.51 -15.19
C LYS A 184 1.48 2.57 -15.81
N LEU A 185 1.41 3.73 -15.16
CA LEU A 185 0.83 4.95 -15.73
C LEU A 185 1.77 5.54 -16.78
N ASP A 186 1.25 6.46 -17.60
CA ASP A 186 2.12 7.23 -18.48
C ASP A 186 3.08 8.12 -17.67
N LYS A 187 4.14 8.56 -18.34
CA LYS A 187 5.24 9.31 -17.72
C LYS A 187 4.79 10.59 -17.02
N PHE A 188 3.70 11.23 -17.46
CA PHE A 188 3.22 12.44 -16.82
C PHE A 188 2.47 12.09 -15.53
N SER A 189 1.50 11.19 -15.61
CA SER A 189 0.67 10.79 -14.46
C SER A 189 1.43 10.05 -13.37
N SER A 190 2.47 9.30 -13.72
CA SER A 190 3.34 8.61 -12.76
C SER A 190 4.14 9.55 -11.84
N ASN A 191 4.19 10.86 -12.13
CA ASN A 191 4.82 11.83 -11.22
C ASN A 191 3.89 12.24 -10.07
N PHE A 192 2.59 11.94 -10.18
CA PHE A 192 1.55 12.39 -9.25
C PHE A 192 0.84 11.23 -8.57
N LEU A 193 0.69 10.12 -9.29
CA LEU A 193 -0.09 8.97 -8.86
C LEU A 193 0.68 7.67 -8.99
N ILE A 194 0.31 6.72 -8.14
CA ILE A 194 0.59 5.29 -8.28
C ILE A 194 -0.74 4.60 -8.54
N ALA A 195 -0.74 3.63 -9.45
CA ALA A 195 -1.89 2.79 -9.69
C ALA A 195 -1.58 1.35 -9.29
N THR A 196 -2.46 0.73 -8.50
CA THR A 196 -2.33 -0.66 -8.07
C THR A 196 -3.55 -1.47 -8.49
N GLU A 197 -3.32 -2.73 -8.78
CA GLU A 197 -4.37 -3.69 -9.11
C GLU A 197 -4.34 -4.85 -8.13
N PHE A 198 -5.52 -5.21 -7.64
CA PHE A 198 -5.72 -6.41 -6.85
C PHE A 198 -6.69 -7.35 -7.56
N LYS A 199 -6.32 -8.63 -7.62
CA LYS A 199 -7.15 -9.72 -8.13
C LYS A 199 -7.13 -10.87 -7.15
N LEU A 200 -8.32 -11.39 -6.84
CA LEU A 200 -8.48 -12.66 -6.14
C LEU A 200 -9.04 -13.70 -7.11
N ILE A 201 -8.32 -14.81 -7.23
CA ILE A 201 -8.61 -15.89 -8.16
C ILE A 201 -8.92 -17.15 -7.36
N ASN A 202 -10.03 -17.81 -7.68
CA ASN A 202 -10.32 -19.15 -7.20
C ASN A 202 -9.62 -20.15 -8.12
N ASN A 203 -8.59 -20.84 -7.63
CA ASN A 203 -7.76 -21.73 -8.45
C ASN A 203 -8.48 -23.02 -8.87
N LYS A 204 -9.61 -23.37 -8.24
CA LYS A 204 -10.43 -24.51 -8.65
C LYS A 204 -11.20 -24.21 -9.94
N THR A 205 -11.71 -22.99 -10.07
CA THR A 205 -12.50 -22.54 -11.23
C THR A 205 -11.70 -21.70 -12.22
N SER A 206 -10.52 -21.23 -11.82
CA SER A 206 -9.70 -20.23 -12.53
C SER A 206 -10.42 -18.89 -12.77
N GLU A 207 -11.45 -18.60 -11.99
CA GLU A 207 -12.22 -17.36 -12.13
C GLU A 207 -11.72 -16.27 -11.19
N ILE A 208 -11.73 -15.02 -11.68
CA ILE A 208 -11.55 -13.83 -10.85
C ILE A 208 -12.84 -13.60 -10.07
N ILE A 209 -12.76 -13.79 -8.75
CA ILE A 209 -13.88 -13.67 -7.81
C ILE A 209 -13.90 -12.32 -7.09
N ALA A 210 -12.77 -11.62 -7.01
CA ALA A 210 -12.74 -10.22 -6.59
C ALA A 210 -11.70 -9.44 -7.39
N TYR A 211 -12.00 -8.17 -7.63
CA TYR A 211 -11.16 -7.26 -8.39
C TYR A 211 -11.28 -5.85 -7.85
N LYS A 212 -10.14 -5.17 -7.66
CA LYS A 212 -10.11 -3.72 -7.48
C LYS A 212 -8.90 -3.10 -8.15
N ARG A 213 -9.06 -1.83 -8.50
CA ARG A 213 -8.00 -0.96 -8.99
C ARG A 213 -8.03 0.32 -8.19
N GLU A 214 -6.87 0.73 -7.71
CA GLU A 214 -6.73 1.87 -6.82
C GLU A 214 -5.70 2.84 -7.38
N TYR A 215 -5.89 4.10 -7.05
CA TYR A 215 -4.98 5.18 -7.44
C TYR A 215 -4.64 5.96 -6.18
N HIS A 216 -3.35 6.08 -5.91
CA HIS A 216 -2.80 6.64 -4.68
C HIS A 216 -1.94 7.86 -5.04
N ASN A 217 -1.91 8.89 -4.21
CA ASN A 217 -1.02 10.02 -4.45
C ASN A 217 0.29 9.91 -3.68
N TYR A 218 1.32 10.56 -4.20
CA TYR A 218 2.47 10.93 -3.38
C TYR A 218 2.11 12.09 -2.44
N TYR A 219 2.84 12.24 -1.33
CA TYR A 219 2.71 13.47 -0.52
C TYR A 219 3.05 14.71 -1.36
N TYR A 220 2.25 15.76 -1.19
CA TYR A 220 2.36 16.99 -1.95
C TYR A 220 3.65 17.77 -1.67
N ASN A 221 4.19 18.41 -2.70
CA ASN A 221 5.42 19.20 -2.72
C ASN A 221 5.44 20.37 -1.73
N MET A 222 4.29 20.94 -1.38
CA MET A 222 4.21 22.03 -0.39
C MET A 222 4.39 21.55 1.06
N PHE A 223 4.22 20.24 1.29
CA PHE A 223 4.45 19.58 2.57
C PHE A 223 5.32 18.32 2.37
N PRO A 224 6.58 18.48 1.92
CA PRO A 224 7.48 17.34 1.82
C PRO A 224 7.74 16.87 3.24
N ASN A 225 7.16 15.73 3.61
CA ASN A 225 7.40 15.14 4.92
C ASN A 225 8.82 14.55 4.92
N LEU A 226 9.82 15.41 5.12
CA LEU A 226 11.24 15.08 5.11
C LEU A 226 11.64 14.04 6.16
N SER A 227 10.81 13.79 7.20
CA SER A 227 11.07 12.72 8.17
C SER A 227 10.79 11.33 7.61
N THR A 228 10.16 11.26 6.44
CA THR A 228 9.71 9.99 5.84
C THR A 228 10.19 9.75 4.41
N GLY A 229 10.93 10.68 3.80
CA GLY A 229 11.62 10.41 2.52
C GLY A 229 10.70 10.16 1.32
N GLY A 230 9.59 10.91 1.19
CA GLY A 230 8.71 10.77 0.02
C GLY A 230 7.77 9.58 0.09
N LYS A 231 7.08 9.40 1.22
CA LYS A 231 6.09 8.33 1.38
C LYS A 231 4.89 8.50 0.45
N ILE A 232 4.29 7.37 0.09
CA ILE A 232 3.03 7.29 -0.63
C ILE A 232 1.91 7.54 0.37
N ASN A 233 0.90 8.31 -0.02
CA ASN A 233 -0.37 8.35 0.69
C ASN A 233 -1.26 7.25 0.10
N TRP A 234 -1.39 6.14 0.81
CA TRP A 234 -2.16 4.96 0.42
C TRP A 234 -3.69 5.16 0.48
N LYS A 235 -4.12 6.40 0.71
CA LYS A 235 -5.52 6.77 0.50
C LYS A 235 -5.83 6.73 -0.99
N SER A 236 -6.66 5.77 -1.37
CA SER A 236 -7.18 5.67 -2.74
C SER A 236 -8.09 6.86 -3.08
N PHE A 237 -8.00 7.35 -4.31
CA PHE A 237 -8.97 8.30 -4.89
C PHE A 237 -10.32 7.64 -5.19
N CYS A 238 -10.33 6.32 -5.38
CA CYS A 238 -11.54 5.60 -5.75
C CYS A 238 -12.24 5.13 -4.48
N ASP A 239 -13.56 5.25 -4.44
CA ASP A 239 -14.37 4.72 -3.34
C ASP A 239 -14.43 3.19 -3.41
N CYS A 240 -13.44 2.56 -2.77
CA CYS A 240 -13.32 1.11 -2.64
C CYS A 240 -13.60 0.64 -1.20
N GLU A 241 -13.93 1.53 -0.25
CA GLU A 241 -14.03 1.20 1.18
C GLU A 241 -15.09 0.12 1.47
N LYS A 242 -16.17 0.12 0.70
CA LYS A 242 -17.22 -0.91 0.82
C LYS A 242 -16.71 -2.28 0.36
N LEU A 243 -15.87 -2.30 -0.68
CA LEU A 243 -15.30 -3.51 -1.23
C LEU A 243 -14.26 -4.11 -0.29
N ASP A 244 -13.44 -3.28 0.36
CA ASP A 244 -12.43 -3.72 1.32
C ASP A 244 -13.06 -4.45 2.51
N LYS A 245 -14.21 -3.97 2.98
CA LYS A 245 -15.00 -4.60 4.05
C LYS A 245 -15.73 -5.87 3.58
N GLU A 246 -16.24 -5.89 2.35
CA GLU A 246 -17.07 -6.98 1.82
C GLU A 246 -16.28 -8.12 1.18
N ILE A 247 -15.03 -7.90 0.74
CA ILE A 247 -14.19 -8.96 0.16
C ILE A 247 -14.02 -10.11 1.17
N GLY A 248 -14.32 -9.92 2.47
CA GLY A 248 -14.33 -11.00 3.46
C GLY A 248 -12.94 -11.60 3.69
N VAL A 249 -11.95 -11.05 3.01
CA VAL A 249 -10.55 -11.25 3.26
C VAL A 249 -10.18 -10.09 4.19
N ILE A 250 -10.40 -10.29 5.49
CA ILE A 250 -9.79 -9.51 6.60
C ILE A 250 -8.24 -9.44 6.47
N PHE A 251 -7.66 -10.02 5.41
CA PHE A 251 -6.23 -10.14 5.14
C PHE A 251 -5.56 -8.88 4.57
N LEU A 252 -6.30 -7.79 4.31
CA LEU A 252 -5.74 -6.57 3.72
C LEU A 252 -6.18 -5.26 4.39
N ASP A 253 -7.16 -5.31 5.30
CA ASP A 253 -7.84 -4.12 5.86
C ASP A 253 -6.98 -3.31 6.85
N GLU A 254 -5.79 -3.81 7.24
CA GLU A 254 -4.93 -3.14 8.23
C GLU A 254 -3.66 -2.46 7.67
N TYR A 255 -3.43 -2.44 6.34
CA TYR A 255 -2.16 -1.94 5.77
C TYR A 255 -2.26 -0.95 4.59
N LEU A 256 -3.46 -0.42 4.29
CA LEU A 256 -3.65 0.75 3.42
C LEU A 256 -3.93 2.00 4.26
#